data_AF-A0A359G353-F1
#
_entry.id   AF-A0A359G353-F1
#
_cell.length_a   1.000
_cell.length_b   1.000
_cell.length_c   1.000
_cell.angle_alpha   90.00
_cell.angle_beta   90.00
_cell.angle_gamma   90.00
#
_symmetry.space_group_name_H-M   'P 1'
#
loop_
_entity.id
_entity.type
_entity.pdbx_description
1 polymer ?
#
loop_
_entity_poly.entity_id
_entity_poly.type
_entity_poly.pdbx_seq_one_letter_code
_entity_poly.pdbx_strand_id
1 'polypeptide(L)'
;GNIFNSHSSATVNGVGSGTMGGLVGYNQNGIINYCYATGNVSGAGHVGGLIGYSWRGQIDFCFTSGDVTSTSTYCGGISGDAYTAIISNSYALGIVKAPTDLNGQFTGGIFGNTSNESTITKTYATGKITGSSSNTGGITGCNYLNSQLSYSYWDKVTTTQTKAVGAEFDTSTSTELIDLPTASMKGSGAATNMSFLDFTTIWETVEASDPDATADGYPILRGISRTAQLKAQNLLAKYNLSLTASPEAGGAVFGGGLVDAGDKVTLSATAATGYQFVSWTDATDN
;
A
#
# COMPACT_ATOMS: atom_id res chain seq x y z
N GLY A 1 12.45 -4.37 18.34
CA GLY A 1 11.87 -3.12 18.84
C GLY A 1 10.55 -2.88 18.15
N ASN A 2 9.65 -2.09 18.72
CA ASN A 2 8.33 -1.86 18.14
C ASN A 2 8.29 -0.53 17.38
N ILE A 3 7.55 -0.48 16.28
CA ILE A 3 7.39 0.70 15.43
C ILE A 3 5.90 0.94 15.22
N PHE A 4 5.46 2.16 15.51
CA PHE A 4 4.06 2.56 15.42
C PHE A 4 3.93 3.85 14.63
N ASN A 5 2.84 4.00 13.86
CA ASN A 5 2.46 5.27 13.22
C ASN A 5 3.59 5.92 12.40
N SER A 6 4.39 5.09 11.73
CA SER A 6 5.64 5.51 11.08
C SER A 6 5.63 5.16 9.60
N HIS A 7 6.37 5.93 8.81
CA HIS A 7 6.44 5.68 7.38
C HIS A 7 7.78 6.06 6.77
N SER A 8 8.03 5.51 5.59
CA SER A 8 9.18 5.82 4.76
C SER A 8 8.77 5.96 3.30
N SER A 9 9.28 7.00 2.64
CA SER A 9 9.18 7.18 1.18
C SER A 9 10.52 7.00 0.47
N ALA A 10 11.57 6.62 1.21
CA ALA A 10 12.91 6.49 0.67
C ALA A 10 13.04 5.28 -0.25
N THR A 11 13.77 5.44 -1.35
CA THR A 11 14.19 4.31 -2.18
C THR A 11 15.32 3.54 -1.49
N VAL A 12 15.18 2.22 -1.39
CA VAL A 12 16.19 1.33 -0.78
C VAL A 12 16.80 0.45 -1.85
N ASN A 13 18.12 0.52 -2.01
CA ASN A 13 18.88 -0.29 -2.96
C ASN A 13 19.95 -1.10 -2.21
N GLY A 14 19.71 -2.39 -2.02
CA GLY A 14 20.62 -3.31 -1.35
C GLY A 14 21.58 -3.98 -2.34
N VAL A 15 22.87 -4.03 -1.99
CA VAL A 15 23.87 -4.85 -2.67
C VAL A 15 24.15 -6.11 -1.86
N GLY A 16 24.27 -7.26 -2.53
CA GLY A 16 24.50 -8.55 -1.89
C GLY A 16 23.23 -9.22 -1.31
N SER A 17 23.43 -10.30 -0.56
CA SER A 17 22.38 -11.23 -0.12
C SER A 17 21.69 -10.85 1.21
N GLY A 18 21.66 -9.55 1.54
CA GLY A 18 21.07 -9.05 2.78
C GLY A 18 19.54 -9.07 2.81
N THR A 19 18.96 -8.58 3.90
CA THR A 19 17.52 -8.36 4.04
C THR A 19 17.18 -6.89 3.80
N MET A 20 16.26 -6.61 2.88
CA MET A 20 15.90 -5.26 2.45
C MET A 20 14.41 -5.02 2.65
N GLY A 21 14.07 -4.03 3.46
CA GLY A 21 12.71 -3.52 3.62
C GLY A 21 12.68 -2.01 3.48
N GLY A 22 11.58 -1.46 2.96
CA GLY A 22 11.40 -0.01 2.82
C GLY A 22 11.36 0.73 4.17
N LEU A 23 11.02 0.02 5.25
CA LEU A 23 11.04 0.54 6.63
C LEU A 23 12.00 -0.24 7.53
N VAL A 24 12.03 -1.57 7.45
CA VAL A 24 12.84 -2.42 8.34
C VAL A 24 13.55 -3.53 7.57
N GLY A 25 14.87 -3.66 7.71
CA GLY A 25 15.59 -4.80 7.11
C GLY A 25 15.19 -6.13 7.76
N TYR A 26 15.30 -6.20 9.10
CA TYR A 26 15.09 -7.42 9.88
C TYR A 26 14.22 -7.16 11.11
N ASN A 27 13.03 -7.76 11.18
CA ASN A 27 12.13 -7.64 12.31
C ASN A 27 12.18 -8.91 13.17
N GLN A 28 12.81 -8.84 14.34
CA GLN A 28 12.90 -9.95 15.28
C GLN A 28 12.07 -9.67 16.54
N ASN A 29 11.01 -10.45 16.75
CA ASN A 29 10.07 -10.30 17.89
C ASN A 29 9.47 -8.88 18.04
N GLY A 30 9.54 -8.04 17.00
CA GLY A 30 9.03 -6.67 17.03
C GLY A 30 7.63 -6.57 16.47
N ILE A 31 6.90 -5.55 16.94
CA ILE A 31 5.57 -5.19 16.45
C ILE A 31 5.72 -3.99 15.51
N ILE A 32 5.20 -4.11 14.29
CA ILE A 32 5.09 -3.02 13.32
C ILE A 32 3.61 -2.78 13.06
N ASN A 33 3.14 -1.58 13.39
CA ASN A 33 1.71 -1.31 13.44
C ASN A 33 1.35 0.10 12.97
N TYR A 34 0.30 0.24 12.17
CA TYR A 34 -0.06 1.51 11.52
C TYR A 34 1.11 2.15 10.76
N CYS A 35 1.85 1.33 10.02
CA CYS A 35 3.06 1.75 9.32
C CYS A 35 2.94 1.55 7.81
N TYR A 36 3.66 2.35 7.04
CA TYR A 36 3.67 2.18 5.59
C TYR A 36 4.97 2.57 4.91
N ALA A 37 5.20 2.01 3.72
CA ALA A 37 6.33 2.34 2.88
C ALA A 37 5.92 2.57 1.42
N THR A 38 6.32 3.71 0.85
CA THR A 38 5.95 4.10 -0.52
C THR A 38 7.15 4.17 -1.47
N GLY A 39 8.37 4.12 -0.95
CA GLY A 39 9.59 4.09 -1.75
C GLY A 39 9.87 2.71 -2.33
N ASN A 40 10.47 2.68 -3.51
CA ASN A 40 10.86 1.43 -4.18
C ASN A 40 11.96 0.70 -3.40
N VAL A 41 11.92 -0.64 -3.42
CA VAL A 41 12.91 -1.49 -2.76
C VAL A 41 13.51 -2.45 -3.78
N SER A 42 14.84 -2.48 -3.88
CA SER A 42 15.55 -3.42 -4.76
C SER A 42 16.71 -4.13 -4.04
N GLY A 43 16.97 -5.40 -4.38
CA GLY A 43 18.14 -6.11 -3.87
C GLY A 43 18.21 -7.61 -4.18
N ALA A 44 19.28 -8.27 -3.70
CA ALA A 44 19.61 -9.67 -4.04
C ALA A 44 19.50 -10.64 -2.84
N GLY A 45 18.54 -10.40 -1.93
CA GLY A 45 18.26 -11.31 -0.81
C GLY A 45 16.77 -11.32 -0.48
N HIS A 46 16.40 -11.28 0.80
CA HIS A 46 15.00 -11.18 1.21
C HIS A 46 14.51 -9.74 1.04
N VAL A 47 13.71 -9.51 0.01
CA VAL A 47 13.24 -8.17 -0.35
C VAL A 47 11.75 -8.06 -0.08
N GLY A 48 11.37 -7.12 0.78
CA GLY A 48 9.97 -6.76 0.98
C GLY A 48 9.74 -5.26 0.89
N GLY A 49 8.52 -4.87 0.54
CA GLY A 49 8.17 -3.44 0.46
C GLY A 49 8.25 -2.75 1.83
N LEU A 50 7.89 -3.44 2.91
CA LEU A 50 7.94 -2.90 4.28
C LEU A 50 9.11 -3.50 5.06
N ILE A 51 9.23 -4.83 5.07
CA ILE A 51 10.19 -5.59 5.85
C ILE A 51 11.00 -6.52 4.95
N GLY A 52 12.31 -6.66 5.14
CA GLY A 52 13.08 -7.69 4.41
C GLY A 52 12.76 -9.11 4.92
N TYR A 53 13.00 -9.34 6.21
CA TYR A 53 12.73 -10.61 6.88
C TYR A 53 12.06 -10.38 8.24
N SER A 54 10.93 -11.06 8.47
CA SER A 54 10.20 -11.06 9.73
C SER A 54 10.36 -12.40 10.45
N TRP A 55 11.07 -12.40 11.59
CA TRP A 55 11.26 -13.56 12.46
C TRP A 55 10.51 -13.36 13.77
N ARG A 56 9.43 -14.11 13.98
CA ARG A 56 8.54 -13.95 15.16
C ARG A 56 7.97 -12.53 15.29
N GLY A 57 8.00 -11.76 14.21
CA GLY A 57 7.50 -10.39 14.16
C GLY A 57 6.00 -10.34 13.92
N GLN A 58 5.38 -9.26 14.41
CA GLN A 58 3.97 -8.96 14.17
C GLN A 58 3.87 -7.74 13.25
N ILE A 59 3.02 -7.84 12.23
CA ILE A 59 2.78 -6.78 11.25
C ILE A 59 1.27 -6.58 11.17
N ASP A 60 0.76 -5.42 11.56
CA ASP A 60 -0.68 -5.21 11.61
C ASP A 60 -1.07 -3.81 11.17
N PHE A 61 -2.16 -3.68 10.41
CA PHE A 61 -2.62 -2.40 9.87
C PHE A 61 -1.51 -1.66 9.12
N CYS A 62 -0.89 -2.30 8.12
CA CYS A 62 0.22 -1.71 7.37
C CYS A 62 -0.03 -1.75 5.86
N PHE A 63 0.62 -0.86 5.10
CA PHE A 63 0.55 -0.91 3.65
C PHE A 63 1.86 -0.60 2.93
N THR A 64 1.99 -1.08 1.70
CA THR A 64 3.09 -0.69 0.80
C THR A 64 2.58 -0.28 -0.56
N SER A 65 3.27 0.66 -1.20
CA SER A 65 2.97 1.07 -2.58
C SER A 65 4.19 1.24 -3.47
N GLY A 66 5.40 1.22 -2.91
CA GLY A 66 6.62 1.18 -3.70
C GLY A 66 6.79 -0.17 -4.40
N ASP A 67 7.40 -0.15 -5.58
CA ASP A 67 7.71 -1.37 -6.32
C ASP A 67 8.84 -2.14 -5.61
N VAL A 68 8.72 -3.47 -5.59
CA VAL A 68 9.66 -4.39 -4.95
C VAL A 68 10.33 -5.24 -6.03
N THR A 69 11.66 -5.16 -6.13
CA THR A 69 12.45 -5.96 -7.08
C THR A 69 13.51 -6.79 -6.37
N SER A 70 13.35 -8.11 -6.36
CA SER A 70 14.41 -9.04 -5.95
C SER A 70 15.18 -9.53 -7.17
N THR A 71 16.46 -9.86 -7.01
CA THR A 71 17.29 -10.48 -8.07
C THR A 71 17.77 -11.89 -7.73
N SER A 72 17.34 -12.51 -6.62
CA SER A 72 17.87 -13.84 -6.24
C SER A 72 16.94 -14.75 -5.41
N THR A 73 16.46 -14.35 -4.23
CA THR A 73 15.83 -15.27 -3.27
C THR A 73 14.34 -15.01 -3.11
N TYR A 74 13.90 -14.22 -2.12
CA TYR A 74 12.48 -14.07 -1.81
C TYR A 74 12.02 -12.63 -1.99
N CYS A 75 10.85 -12.46 -2.61
CA CYS A 75 10.29 -11.18 -2.96
C CYS A 75 8.82 -11.11 -2.53
N GLY A 76 8.47 -10.17 -1.66
CA GLY A 76 7.09 -9.98 -1.23
C GLY A 76 6.68 -8.51 -1.21
N GLY A 77 5.41 -8.21 -1.46
CA GLY A 77 4.93 -6.83 -1.40
C GLY A 77 5.03 -6.21 -0.01
N ILE A 78 4.84 -7.00 1.05
CA ILE A 78 5.06 -6.58 2.45
C ILE A 78 6.40 -7.08 3.00
N SER A 79 6.65 -8.41 2.95
CA SER A 79 7.88 -9.02 3.47
C SER A 79 8.50 -10.01 2.49
N GLY A 80 9.82 -10.03 2.37
CA GLY A 80 10.51 -11.06 1.60
C GLY A 80 10.32 -12.45 2.22
N ASP A 81 10.51 -12.55 3.54
CA ASP A 81 10.39 -13.80 4.29
C ASP A 81 9.63 -13.61 5.61
N ALA A 82 8.91 -14.66 6.00
CA ALA A 82 8.14 -14.77 7.23
C ALA A 82 8.42 -16.13 7.89
N TYR A 83 8.99 -16.09 9.09
CA TYR A 83 9.28 -17.26 9.91
C TYR A 83 8.66 -17.10 11.29
N THR A 84 7.65 -17.91 11.60
CA THR A 84 6.78 -17.75 12.80
C THR A 84 6.24 -16.32 12.93
N ALA A 85 6.06 -15.63 11.80
CA ALA A 85 5.60 -14.25 11.78
C ALA A 85 4.08 -14.20 11.65
N ILE A 86 3.49 -13.12 12.12
CA ILE A 86 2.05 -12.89 12.07
C ILE A 86 1.82 -11.61 11.29
N ILE A 87 0.99 -11.68 10.25
CA ILE A 87 0.49 -10.50 9.56
C ILE A 87 -1.03 -10.48 9.53
N SER A 88 -1.58 -9.31 9.83
CA SER A 88 -3.02 -9.05 9.71
C SER A 88 -3.33 -7.67 9.16
N ASN A 89 -4.55 -7.51 8.61
CA ASN A 89 -5.14 -6.23 8.22
C ASN A 89 -4.20 -5.34 7.39
N SER A 90 -3.49 -5.91 6.41
CA SER A 90 -2.40 -5.21 5.72
C SER A 90 -2.46 -5.47 4.21
N TYR A 91 -1.92 -4.55 3.40
CA TYR A 91 -2.06 -4.66 1.95
C TYR A 91 -0.90 -4.10 1.14
N ALA A 92 -0.70 -4.64 -0.06
CA ALA A 92 0.38 -4.25 -0.97
C ALA A 92 -0.15 -3.83 -2.35
N LEU A 93 0.23 -2.62 -2.78
CA LEU A 93 -0.18 -2.04 -4.05
C LEU A 93 0.90 -2.11 -5.14
N GLY A 94 2.17 -2.03 -4.74
CA GLY A 94 3.31 -1.93 -5.65
C GLY A 94 3.59 -3.22 -6.43
N ILE A 95 4.24 -3.10 -7.58
CA ILE A 95 4.65 -4.25 -8.41
C ILE A 95 5.66 -5.09 -7.63
N VAL A 96 5.52 -6.41 -7.67
CA VAL A 96 6.47 -7.36 -7.08
C VAL A 96 7.15 -8.14 -8.20
N LYS A 97 8.46 -7.95 -8.35
CA LYS A 97 9.24 -8.53 -9.44
C LYS A 97 10.41 -9.34 -8.92
N ALA A 98 10.57 -10.53 -9.45
CA ALA A 98 11.72 -11.40 -9.26
C ALA A 98 12.05 -12.12 -10.58
N PRO A 99 13.29 -12.60 -10.77
CA PRO A 99 13.66 -13.48 -11.87
C PRO A 99 12.69 -14.66 -12.08
N THR A 100 12.57 -15.10 -13.34
CA THR A 100 11.65 -16.18 -13.73
C THR A 100 12.35 -17.52 -13.91
N ASP A 101 13.67 -17.52 -13.94
CA ASP A 101 14.55 -18.64 -14.32
C ASP A 101 15.43 -19.15 -13.18
N LEU A 102 15.33 -18.58 -11.98
CA LEU A 102 16.07 -19.02 -10.80
C LEU A 102 15.31 -20.08 -10.01
N ASN A 103 16.00 -21.16 -9.67
CA ASN A 103 15.47 -22.20 -8.80
C ASN A 103 15.47 -21.74 -7.34
N GLY A 104 14.40 -22.09 -6.60
CA GLY A 104 14.31 -21.81 -5.16
C GLY A 104 13.93 -20.38 -4.80
N GLN A 105 13.59 -19.54 -5.78
CA GLN A 105 13.04 -18.21 -5.57
C GLN A 105 11.52 -18.28 -5.34
N PHE A 106 11.01 -17.49 -4.40
CA PHE A 106 9.58 -17.38 -4.12
C PHE A 106 9.13 -15.92 -4.21
N THR A 107 8.02 -15.70 -4.89
CA THR A 107 7.47 -14.36 -5.14
C THR A 107 6.00 -14.34 -4.74
N GLY A 108 5.60 -13.41 -3.87
CA GLY A 108 4.20 -13.28 -3.49
C GLY A 108 3.75 -11.84 -3.32
N GLY A 109 2.43 -11.64 -3.41
CA GLY A 109 1.84 -10.31 -3.28
C GLY A 109 2.01 -9.74 -1.87
N ILE A 110 1.95 -10.57 -0.84
CA ILE A 110 2.16 -10.20 0.56
C ILE A 110 3.54 -10.65 1.01
N PHE A 111 3.79 -11.96 1.00
CA PHE A 111 5.07 -12.55 1.41
C PHE A 111 5.75 -13.32 0.27
N GLY A 112 7.09 -13.26 0.19
CA GLY A 112 7.82 -14.15 -0.71
C GLY A 112 7.71 -15.60 -0.23
N ASN A 113 8.15 -15.85 1.01
CA ASN A 113 8.06 -17.14 1.67
C ASN A 113 7.32 -17.02 3.03
N THR A 114 6.50 -18.02 3.34
CA THR A 114 5.77 -18.12 4.61
C THR A 114 6.05 -19.48 5.25
N SER A 115 6.66 -19.48 6.44
CA SER A 115 7.15 -20.71 7.07
C SER A 115 7.05 -20.75 8.60
N ASN A 116 7.07 -21.97 9.13
CA ASN A 116 7.17 -22.31 10.56
C ASN A 116 6.06 -21.67 11.41
N GLU A 117 4.83 -22.14 11.21
CA GLU A 117 3.63 -21.68 11.94
C GLU A 117 3.40 -20.16 11.79
N SER A 118 3.79 -19.59 10.65
CA SER A 118 3.46 -18.20 10.32
C SER A 118 1.97 -18.06 10.01
N THR A 119 1.41 -16.89 10.26
CA THR A 119 0.00 -16.58 9.97
C THR A 119 -0.11 -15.38 9.03
N ILE A 120 -0.87 -15.53 7.94
CA ILE A 120 -1.34 -14.41 7.11
C ILE A 120 -2.85 -14.37 7.17
N THR A 121 -3.42 -13.22 7.55
CA THR A 121 -4.89 -13.09 7.58
C THR A 121 -5.40 -11.70 7.24
N LYS A 122 -6.55 -11.57 6.58
CA LYS A 122 -7.19 -10.26 6.28
C LYS A 122 -6.25 -9.31 5.54
N THR A 123 -5.59 -9.84 4.51
CA THR A 123 -4.66 -9.08 3.67
C THR A 123 -5.12 -9.01 2.24
N TYR A 124 -4.59 -8.08 1.45
CA TYR A 124 -4.72 -8.18 0.00
C TYR A 124 -3.57 -7.58 -0.81
N ALA A 125 -3.40 -8.08 -2.03
CA ALA A 125 -2.41 -7.61 -2.99
C ALA A 125 -3.03 -7.21 -4.32
N THR A 126 -2.52 -6.12 -4.92
CA THR A 126 -3.03 -5.61 -6.20
C THR A 126 -1.93 -5.34 -7.23
N GLY A 127 -0.68 -5.22 -6.82
CA GLY A 127 0.41 -4.98 -7.76
C GLY A 127 0.69 -6.17 -8.66
N LYS A 128 1.16 -5.94 -9.89
CA LYS A 128 1.57 -7.02 -10.79
C LYS A 128 2.67 -7.87 -10.14
N ILE A 129 2.53 -9.19 -10.20
CA ILE A 129 3.50 -10.13 -9.61
C ILE A 129 4.19 -10.88 -10.75
N THR A 130 5.52 -10.81 -10.80
CA THR A 130 6.35 -11.52 -11.78
C THR A 130 7.42 -12.32 -11.04
N GLY A 131 7.49 -13.62 -11.29
CA GLY A 131 8.46 -14.56 -10.73
C GLY A 131 8.39 -15.90 -11.46
N SER A 132 9.08 -16.92 -10.96
CA SER A 132 9.03 -18.25 -11.60
C SER A 132 7.63 -18.87 -11.53
N SER A 133 7.27 -19.63 -12.57
CA SER A 133 5.90 -20.12 -12.78
C SER A 133 5.39 -21.08 -11.71
N SER A 134 6.27 -21.76 -10.98
CA SER A 134 5.90 -22.70 -9.91
C SER A 134 5.87 -22.07 -8.52
N ASN A 135 6.46 -20.89 -8.34
CA ASN A 135 6.78 -20.32 -7.03
C ASN A 135 6.25 -18.88 -6.89
N THR A 136 5.25 -18.53 -7.69
CA THR A 136 4.60 -17.22 -7.67
C THR A 136 3.15 -17.36 -7.25
N GLY A 137 2.73 -16.61 -6.22
CA GLY A 137 1.35 -16.61 -5.74
C GLY A 137 0.80 -15.21 -5.51
N GLY A 138 -0.52 -15.07 -5.58
CA GLY A 138 -1.24 -13.82 -5.31
C GLY A 138 -1.05 -13.31 -3.88
N ILE A 139 -0.87 -14.21 -2.91
CA ILE A 139 -0.64 -13.89 -1.50
C ILE A 139 0.78 -14.24 -1.09
N THR A 140 1.20 -15.50 -1.25
CA THR A 140 2.57 -15.94 -0.92
C THR A 140 3.18 -16.75 -2.05
N GLY A 141 4.49 -16.65 -2.24
CA GLY A 141 5.22 -17.50 -3.19
C GLY A 141 5.33 -18.95 -2.70
N CYS A 142 5.49 -19.15 -1.38
CA CYS A 142 5.55 -20.46 -0.74
C CYS A 142 4.78 -20.49 0.58
N ASN A 143 4.16 -21.63 0.88
CA ASN A 143 3.60 -21.95 2.19
C ASN A 143 4.15 -23.29 2.71
N TYR A 144 4.82 -23.28 3.87
CA TYR A 144 5.52 -24.45 4.42
C TYR A 144 5.53 -24.49 5.97
N LEU A 145 5.78 -25.66 6.55
CA LEU A 145 5.86 -25.94 7.99
C LEU A 145 4.64 -25.43 8.77
N ASN A 146 3.45 -25.91 8.39
CA ASN A 146 2.18 -25.68 9.09
C ASN A 146 1.81 -24.19 9.24
N SER A 147 2.19 -23.37 8.28
CA SER A 147 1.81 -21.95 8.27
C SER A 147 0.38 -21.77 7.76
N GLN A 148 -0.38 -20.89 8.41
CA GLN A 148 -1.82 -20.70 8.21
C GLN A 148 -2.08 -19.46 7.36
N LEU A 149 -2.78 -19.62 6.24
CA LEU A 149 -3.19 -18.53 5.38
C LEU A 149 -4.71 -18.47 5.35
N SER A 150 -5.30 -17.34 5.72
CA SER A 150 -6.75 -17.23 5.76
C SER A 150 -7.29 -15.87 5.35
N TYR A 151 -8.55 -15.84 4.94
CA TYR A 151 -9.36 -14.63 4.88
C TYR A 151 -8.73 -13.48 4.09
N SER A 152 -8.05 -13.79 3.00
CA SER A 152 -7.22 -12.83 2.25
C SER A 152 -7.58 -12.85 0.77
N TYR A 153 -7.31 -11.73 0.11
CA TYR A 153 -7.77 -11.48 -1.26
C TYR A 153 -6.60 -11.10 -2.16
N TRP A 154 -6.73 -11.32 -3.46
CA TRP A 154 -5.84 -10.69 -4.42
C TRP A 154 -6.60 -10.35 -5.70
N ASP A 155 -6.15 -9.27 -6.34
CA ASP A 155 -6.71 -8.88 -7.63
C ASP A 155 -6.09 -9.74 -8.73
N LYS A 156 -6.84 -10.72 -9.24
CA LYS A 156 -6.31 -11.66 -10.24
C LYS A 156 -5.95 -11.01 -11.57
N VAL A 157 -6.59 -9.88 -11.88
CA VAL A 157 -6.39 -9.19 -13.14
C VAL A 157 -5.08 -8.42 -13.08
N THR A 158 -4.88 -7.62 -12.03
CA THR A 158 -3.67 -6.79 -11.92
C THR A 158 -2.45 -7.57 -11.44
N THR A 159 -2.62 -8.49 -10.48
CA THR A 159 -1.51 -9.37 -10.04
C THR A 159 -1.11 -10.37 -11.12
N THR A 160 -2.02 -10.69 -12.04
CA THR A 160 -1.92 -11.75 -13.05
C THR A 160 -1.83 -13.16 -12.47
N GLN A 161 -2.18 -13.34 -11.19
CA GLN A 161 -2.11 -14.64 -10.50
C GLN A 161 -3.49 -15.28 -10.37
N THR A 162 -3.57 -16.58 -10.65
CA THR A 162 -4.78 -17.40 -10.47
C THR A 162 -4.74 -18.27 -9.20
N LYS A 163 -3.62 -18.27 -8.49
CA LYS A 163 -3.42 -19.02 -7.24
C LYS A 163 -2.97 -18.08 -6.13
N ALA A 164 -3.43 -18.33 -4.91
CA ALA A 164 -2.98 -17.59 -3.73
C ALA A 164 -1.53 -17.94 -3.35
N VAL A 165 -1.21 -19.23 -3.43
CA VAL A 165 0.08 -19.82 -3.07
C VAL A 165 0.75 -20.34 -4.33
N GLY A 166 2.02 -19.98 -4.55
CA GLY A 166 2.81 -20.53 -5.65
C GLY A 166 3.14 -22.01 -5.43
N ALA A 167 4.03 -22.26 -4.47
CA ALA A 167 4.42 -23.58 -4.01
C ALA A 167 3.78 -23.89 -2.65
N GLU A 168 2.80 -24.79 -2.64
CA GLU A 168 2.08 -25.17 -1.42
C GLU A 168 2.51 -26.58 -0.98
N PHE A 169 3.13 -26.66 0.19
CA PHE A 169 3.58 -27.92 0.78
C PHE A 169 2.63 -28.43 1.87
N ASP A 170 1.83 -27.53 2.45
CA ASP A 170 0.84 -27.84 3.49
C ASP A 170 -0.56 -27.41 3.04
N THR A 171 -1.22 -28.26 2.22
CA THR A 171 -2.48 -27.88 1.55
C THR A 171 -3.70 -27.75 2.49
N SER A 172 -3.59 -28.19 3.74
CA SER A 172 -4.70 -28.13 4.71
C SER A 172 -4.72 -26.85 5.55
N THR A 173 -3.73 -25.97 5.39
CA THR A 173 -3.55 -24.79 6.24
C THR A 173 -3.97 -23.48 5.59
N SER A 174 -4.19 -23.50 4.26
CA SER A 174 -4.72 -22.39 3.48
C SER A 174 -6.24 -22.52 3.34
N THR A 175 -6.99 -21.53 3.82
CA THR A 175 -8.46 -21.50 3.75
C THR A 175 -8.95 -20.12 3.36
N GLU A 176 -10.11 -20.00 2.71
CA GLU A 176 -10.75 -18.70 2.49
C GLU A 176 -9.85 -17.65 1.81
N LEU A 177 -9.06 -18.08 0.82
CA LEU A 177 -8.23 -17.23 -0.02
C LEU A 177 -8.95 -17.00 -1.35
N ILE A 178 -9.32 -15.76 -1.64
CA ILE A 178 -10.26 -15.45 -2.73
C ILE A 178 -9.61 -14.54 -3.77
N ASP A 179 -9.56 -15.02 -5.01
CA ASP A 179 -9.23 -14.20 -6.18
C ASP A 179 -10.45 -13.39 -6.62
N LEU A 180 -10.28 -12.07 -6.79
CA LEU A 180 -11.36 -11.21 -7.26
C LEU A 180 -10.90 -10.44 -8.50
N PRO A 181 -11.80 -10.14 -9.47
CA PRO A 181 -11.50 -9.19 -10.52
C PRO A 181 -11.42 -7.77 -9.95
N THR A 182 -10.65 -6.89 -10.61
CA THR A 182 -10.40 -5.51 -10.16
C THR A 182 -11.65 -4.74 -9.75
N ALA A 183 -12.72 -4.79 -10.57
CA ALA A 183 -13.95 -4.06 -10.28
C ALA A 183 -14.63 -4.53 -8.97
N SER A 184 -14.52 -5.82 -8.62
CA SER A 184 -15.09 -6.36 -7.38
C SER A 184 -14.33 -5.93 -6.12
N MET A 185 -13.07 -5.54 -6.26
CA MET A 185 -12.23 -5.08 -5.16
C MET A 185 -12.22 -3.55 -4.99
N LYS A 186 -13.01 -2.80 -5.75
CA LYS A 186 -13.02 -1.34 -5.72
C LYS A 186 -14.38 -0.76 -5.37
N GLY A 187 -14.39 0.48 -4.86
CA GLY A 187 -15.61 1.22 -4.54
C GLY A 187 -16.52 0.45 -3.58
N SER A 188 -17.83 0.62 -3.75
CA SER A 188 -18.86 -0.12 -2.99
C SER A 188 -18.83 -1.63 -3.22
N GLY A 189 -18.29 -2.07 -4.36
CA GLY A 189 -18.07 -3.48 -4.67
C GLY A 189 -17.14 -4.16 -3.66
N ALA A 190 -16.13 -3.44 -3.15
CA ALA A 190 -15.20 -3.98 -2.18
C ALA A 190 -15.88 -4.39 -0.87
N ALA A 191 -16.77 -3.55 -0.33
CA ALA A 191 -17.51 -3.86 0.90
C ALA A 191 -18.42 -5.10 0.76
N THR A 192 -18.90 -5.37 -0.46
CA THR A 192 -19.74 -6.53 -0.75
C THR A 192 -18.92 -7.81 -0.95
N ASN A 193 -17.82 -7.72 -1.70
CA ASN A 193 -17.09 -8.89 -2.17
C ASN A 193 -15.90 -9.26 -1.25
N MET A 194 -15.41 -8.33 -0.43
CA MET A 194 -14.28 -8.53 0.48
C MET A 194 -14.76 -8.67 1.94
N SER A 195 -15.78 -9.51 2.15
CA SER A 195 -16.54 -9.62 3.41
C SER A 195 -15.73 -10.04 4.64
N PHE A 196 -14.52 -10.58 4.50
CA PHE A 196 -13.64 -10.86 5.63
C PHE A 196 -12.95 -9.61 6.20
N LEU A 197 -12.96 -8.50 5.45
CA LEU A 197 -12.49 -7.21 5.91
C LEU A 197 -13.60 -6.49 6.67
N ASP A 198 -13.29 -5.96 7.85
CA ASP A 198 -14.24 -5.18 8.64
C ASP A 198 -14.31 -3.73 8.14
N PHE A 199 -15.30 -3.43 7.30
CA PHE A 199 -15.57 -2.09 6.79
C PHE A 199 -16.26 -1.14 7.79
N THR A 200 -16.65 -1.65 8.96
CA THR A 200 -17.29 -0.84 10.01
C THR A 200 -16.27 -0.11 10.87
N THR A 201 -15.14 -0.77 11.19
CA THR A 201 -14.14 -0.19 12.11
C THR A 201 -12.70 -0.15 11.59
N ILE A 202 -12.31 -1.04 10.66
CA ILE A 202 -10.91 -1.16 10.23
C ILE A 202 -10.69 -0.56 8.85
N TRP A 203 -11.50 -1.00 7.89
CA TRP A 203 -11.37 -0.67 6.48
C TRP A 203 -12.44 0.36 6.10
N GLU A 204 -12.15 1.15 5.07
CA GLU A 204 -13.12 2.02 4.41
C GLU A 204 -13.05 1.80 2.89
N THR A 205 -14.18 1.99 2.22
CA THR A 205 -14.24 2.05 0.76
C THR A 205 -13.71 3.39 0.25
N VAL A 206 -13.26 3.41 -1.00
CA VAL A 206 -12.90 4.62 -1.73
C VAL A 206 -13.79 4.68 -2.96
N GLU A 207 -14.70 5.64 -3.00
CA GLU A 207 -15.68 5.79 -4.08
C GLU A 207 -15.38 7.03 -4.92
N ALA A 208 -15.68 6.99 -6.21
CA ALA A 208 -15.57 8.14 -7.10
C ALA A 208 -16.47 9.31 -6.69
N SER A 209 -17.49 9.04 -5.86
CA SER A 209 -18.37 10.03 -5.26
C SER A 209 -17.76 10.74 -4.05
N ASP A 210 -16.67 10.21 -3.47
CA ASP A 210 -15.97 10.85 -2.37
C ASP A 210 -15.34 12.15 -2.86
N PRO A 211 -15.45 13.26 -2.10
CA PRO A 211 -14.95 14.55 -2.55
C PRO A 211 -13.43 14.54 -2.78
N ASP A 212 -12.69 13.71 -2.05
CA ASP A 212 -11.23 13.63 -2.10
C ASP A 212 -10.69 12.58 -3.09
N ALA A 213 -11.55 11.86 -3.81
CA ALA A 213 -11.17 10.81 -4.74
C ALA A 213 -11.54 11.14 -6.19
N THR A 214 -10.71 10.74 -7.14
CA THR A 214 -10.97 10.93 -8.58
C THR A 214 -11.68 9.75 -9.24
N ALA A 215 -11.71 8.58 -8.60
CA ALA A 215 -12.34 7.35 -9.09
C ALA A 215 -12.48 6.33 -7.94
N ASP A 216 -13.22 5.24 -8.19
CA ASP A 216 -13.29 4.10 -7.26
C ASP A 216 -11.88 3.51 -7.04
N GLY A 217 -11.53 3.35 -5.76
CA GLY A 217 -10.26 2.80 -5.30
C GLY A 217 -10.42 1.47 -4.58
N TYR A 218 -9.30 0.80 -4.35
CA TYR A 218 -9.24 -0.32 -3.42
C TYR A 218 -9.48 0.18 -1.99
N PRO A 219 -9.95 -0.71 -1.08
CA PRO A 219 -10.10 -0.38 0.34
C PRO A 219 -8.86 0.28 0.93
N ILE A 220 -9.04 1.06 1.96
CA ILE A 220 -7.94 1.67 2.70
C ILE A 220 -8.18 1.48 4.20
N LEU A 221 -7.12 1.60 5.00
CA LEU A 221 -7.17 1.45 6.44
C LEU A 221 -7.57 2.78 7.10
N ARG A 222 -8.62 2.77 7.92
CA ARG A 222 -9.09 3.96 8.66
C ARG A 222 -8.05 4.49 9.65
N GLY A 223 -7.19 3.61 10.16
CA GLY A 223 -6.13 3.96 11.11
C GLY A 223 -4.88 4.58 10.49
N ILE A 224 -4.82 4.71 9.16
CA ILE A 224 -3.72 5.40 8.46
C ILE A 224 -4.28 6.60 7.71
N SER A 225 -3.45 7.62 7.48
CA SER A 225 -3.81 8.80 6.69
C SER A 225 -4.47 8.40 5.36
N ARG A 226 -5.76 8.76 5.20
CA ARG A 226 -6.52 8.61 3.96
C ARG A 226 -5.82 9.28 2.78
N THR A 227 -5.34 10.51 2.96
CA THR A 227 -4.56 11.23 1.94
C THR A 227 -3.33 10.44 1.45
N ALA A 228 -2.57 9.82 2.36
CA ALA A 228 -1.40 9.03 1.98
C ALA A 228 -1.79 7.79 1.15
N GLN A 229 -2.90 7.13 1.51
CA GLN A 229 -3.39 5.94 0.83
C GLN A 229 -4.01 6.27 -0.53
N LEU A 230 -4.72 7.41 -0.67
CA LEU A 230 -5.23 7.90 -1.95
C LEU A 230 -4.09 8.33 -2.88
N LYS A 231 -3.03 8.97 -2.36
CA LYS A 231 -1.80 9.25 -3.14
C LYS A 231 -1.15 7.97 -3.63
N ALA A 232 -1.03 6.96 -2.77
CA ALA A 232 -0.45 5.66 -3.12
C ALA A 232 -1.23 4.92 -4.21
N GLN A 233 -2.54 5.17 -4.32
CA GLN A 233 -3.39 4.63 -5.40
C GLN A 233 -3.49 5.54 -6.62
N ASN A 234 -2.87 6.73 -6.61
CA ASN A 234 -3.02 7.79 -7.61
C ASN A 234 -4.48 8.26 -7.80
N LEU A 235 -5.23 8.37 -6.70
CA LEU A 235 -6.64 8.73 -6.69
C LEU A 235 -6.95 10.05 -5.98
N LEU A 236 -5.96 10.70 -5.36
CA LEU A 236 -6.23 11.93 -4.62
C LEU A 236 -6.66 13.06 -5.56
N ALA A 237 -7.86 13.60 -5.33
CA ALA A 237 -8.39 14.72 -6.08
C ALA A 237 -7.54 15.98 -5.88
N LYS A 238 -7.52 16.83 -6.92
CA LYS A 238 -6.84 18.12 -6.92
C LYS A 238 -7.80 19.21 -7.32
N TYR A 239 -7.73 20.34 -6.63
CA TYR A 239 -8.57 21.50 -6.89
C TYR A 239 -7.72 22.65 -7.38
N ASN A 240 -8.25 23.40 -8.35
CA ASN A 240 -7.61 24.63 -8.79
C ASN A 240 -8.20 25.82 -8.02
N LEU A 241 -7.41 26.40 -7.13
CA LEU A 241 -7.78 27.60 -6.40
C LEU A 241 -7.43 28.85 -7.23
N SER A 242 -8.43 29.43 -7.87
CA SER A 242 -8.28 30.68 -8.61
C SER A 242 -8.49 31.87 -7.69
N LEU A 243 -7.56 32.83 -7.72
CA LEU A 243 -7.65 34.07 -6.95
C LEU A 243 -7.68 35.26 -7.90
N THR A 244 -8.52 36.24 -7.60
CA THR A 244 -8.61 37.52 -8.32
C THR A 244 -8.65 38.67 -7.33
N ALA A 245 -8.04 39.79 -7.68
CA ALA A 245 -8.20 41.04 -6.94
C ALA A 245 -9.48 41.75 -7.41
N SER A 246 -10.29 42.26 -6.48
CA SER A 246 -11.47 43.07 -6.78
C SER A 246 -11.43 44.38 -5.98
N PRO A 247 -11.29 45.55 -6.63
CA PRO A 247 -11.11 45.74 -8.07
C PRO A 247 -9.76 45.19 -8.56
N GLU A 248 -9.65 44.88 -9.85
CA GLU A 248 -8.42 44.31 -10.45
C GLU A 248 -7.18 45.20 -10.22
N ALA A 249 -7.36 46.52 -10.27
CA ALA A 249 -6.31 47.49 -9.96
C ALA A 249 -5.96 47.58 -8.46
N GLY A 250 -6.72 46.91 -7.59
CA GLY A 250 -6.63 47.02 -6.13
C GLY A 250 -5.40 46.36 -5.52
N GLY A 251 -4.72 45.47 -6.24
CA GLY A 251 -3.52 44.81 -5.76
C GLY A 251 -3.22 43.48 -6.44
N ALA A 252 -2.29 42.72 -5.85
CA ALA A 252 -1.93 41.38 -6.28
C ALA A 252 -2.29 40.33 -5.22
N VAL A 253 -2.64 39.13 -5.65
CA VAL A 253 -3.01 37.99 -4.80
C VAL A 253 -2.11 36.79 -5.10
N PHE A 254 -1.75 36.02 -4.07
CA PHE A 254 -0.84 34.87 -4.15
C PHE A 254 -1.36 33.70 -3.32
N GLY A 255 -0.86 32.49 -3.64
CA GLY A 255 -1.24 31.26 -2.95
C GLY A 255 -2.33 30.44 -3.66
N GLY A 256 -2.79 30.89 -4.83
CA GLY A 256 -3.66 30.09 -5.71
C GLY A 256 -2.90 29.01 -6.48
N GLY A 257 -3.63 28.22 -7.27
CA GLY A 257 -3.10 27.15 -8.11
C GLY A 257 -3.68 25.78 -7.78
N LEU A 258 -3.05 24.74 -8.34
CA LEU A 258 -3.46 23.36 -8.13
C LEU A 258 -3.02 22.87 -6.75
N VAL A 259 -3.98 22.43 -5.93
CA VAL A 259 -3.75 21.95 -4.56
C VAL A 259 -4.39 20.58 -4.36
N ASP A 260 -3.78 19.74 -3.52
CA ASP A 260 -4.33 18.42 -3.22
C ASP A 260 -5.54 18.56 -2.27
N ALA A 261 -6.51 17.66 -2.37
CA ALA A 261 -7.65 17.63 -1.47
C ALA A 261 -7.22 17.50 0.00
N GLY A 262 -7.72 18.41 0.84
CA GLY A 262 -7.40 18.46 2.27
C GLY A 262 -6.15 19.28 2.64
N ASP A 263 -5.37 19.76 1.66
CA ASP A 263 -4.23 20.63 1.94
C ASP A 263 -4.68 21.97 2.53
N LYS A 264 -3.93 22.47 3.52
CA LYS A 264 -4.10 23.83 4.04
C LYS A 264 -3.28 24.79 3.19
N VAL A 265 -3.97 25.70 2.50
CA VAL A 265 -3.35 26.69 1.61
C VAL A 265 -3.27 28.04 2.30
N THR A 266 -2.10 28.69 2.24
CA THR A 266 -1.92 30.06 2.74
C THR A 266 -2.07 31.05 1.59
N LEU A 267 -3.07 31.93 1.68
CA LEU A 267 -3.29 33.00 0.71
C LEU A 267 -2.73 34.31 1.22
N SER A 268 -2.21 35.14 0.33
CA SER A 268 -1.73 36.48 0.67
C SER A 268 -2.15 37.51 -0.38
N ALA A 269 -2.36 38.74 0.06
CA ALA A 269 -2.74 39.86 -0.79
C ALA A 269 -1.83 41.06 -0.50
N THR A 270 -1.41 41.76 -1.56
CA THR A 270 -0.64 43.00 -1.47
C THR A 270 -1.44 44.11 -2.12
N ALA A 271 -1.89 45.09 -1.32
CA ALA A 271 -2.68 46.20 -1.81
C ALA A 271 -1.81 47.17 -2.64
N ALA A 272 -2.35 47.67 -3.75
CA ALA A 272 -1.75 48.77 -4.51
C ALA A 272 -1.90 50.11 -3.77
N THR A 273 -1.12 51.11 -4.15
CA THR A 273 -1.22 52.46 -3.55
C THR A 273 -2.64 53.02 -3.69
N GLY A 274 -3.22 53.50 -2.58
CA GLY A 274 -4.59 54.00 -2.54
C GLY A 274 -5.66 52.93 -2.25
N TYR A 275 -5.26 51.67 -2.12
CA TYR A 275 -6.13 50.54 -1.76
C TYR A 275 -5.73 49.93 -0.41
N GLN A 276 -6.66 49.20 0.18
CA GLN A 276 -6.41 48.36 1.37
C GLN A 276 -7.06 47.00 1.16
N PHE A 277 -6.40 45.95 1.64
CA PHE A 277 -7.02 44.63 1.70
C PHE A 277 -8.09 44.64 2.80
N VAL A 278 -9.30 44.16 2.46
CA VAL A 278 -10.43 44.11 3.41
C VAL A 278 -10.65 42.67 3.85
N SER A 279 -10.93 41.78 2.91
CA SER A 279 -11.23 40.37 3.18
C SER A 279 -11.05 39.52 1.92
N TRP A 280 -11.02 38.21 2.12
CA TRP A 280 -11.26 37.24 1.05
C TRP A 280 -12.77 36.98 0.99
N THR A 281 -13.32 36.88 -0.22
CA THR A 281 -14.71 36.47 -0.47
C THR A 281 -14.72 35.36 -1.51
N ASP A 282 -15.81 34.59 -1.55
CA ASP A 282 -16.03 33.67 -2.66
C ASP A 282 -16.62 34.41 -3.88
N ALA A 283 -16.72 33.73 -5.01
CA ALA A 283 -17.20 34.34 -6.26
C ALA A 283 -18.71 34.68 -6.24
N THR A 284 -19.45 34.22 -5.23
CA THR A 284 -20.90 34.41 -5.10
C THR A 284 -21.27 35.59 -4.19
N ASP A 285 -20.41 35.93 -3.23
CA ASP A 285 -20.55 37.06 -2.33
C ASP A 285 -19.65 38.23 -2.76
N ASN A 286 -20.10 38.97 -3.79
CA ASN A 286 -19.54 40.27 -4.18
C ASN A 286 -20.23 41.42 -3.44
#